data_AF-A0A928NW57-F1
#
_entry.id   AF-A0A928NW57-F1
#
_cell.length_a   1.000
_cell.length_b   1.000
_cell.length_c   1.000
_cell.angle_alpha   90.00
_cell.angle_beta   90.00
_cell.angle_gamma   90.00
#
_symmetry.space_group_name_H-M   'P 1'
#
loop_
_entity.id
_entity.type
_entity.pdbx_description
1 polymer ?
#
loop_
_entity_poly.entity_id
_entity_poly.type
_entity_poly.pdbx_seq_one_letter_code
_entity_poly.pdbx_strand_id
1 'polypeptide(L)'
;MKYLTEREQIATAMNFGKYPVLYIDLDDRHYEDSDYAKGFPVKVAWDRPAYPGMTTRGELYIENGRYGIGNDAACLHKEFGRSDIIEDARWAMTQTIHTGQVVILIEDHSKTRECKVRVMKVADKLDVHCSTCTYLVDVEEDFEV
;
A
#
# COMPACT_ATOMS: atom_id res chain seq x y z
N MET A 1 -14.50 -3.35 9.93
CA MET A 1 -13.83 -4.10 8.84
C MET A 1 -14.81 -4.49 7.75
N LYS A 2 -14.58 -4.07 6.51
CA LYS A 2 -15.46 -4.33 5.36
C LYS A 2 -14.75 -5.19 4.31
N TYR A 3 -15.28 -6.38 4.04
CA TYR A 3 -14.82 -7.27 2.98
C TYR A 3 -15.80 -7.28 1.80
N LEU A 4 -15.26 -7.38 0.59
CA LEU A 4 -16.02 -7.64 -0.61
C LEU A 4 -16.06 -9.15 -0.85
N THR A 5 -17.26 -9.72 -0.90
CA THR A 5 -17.49 -11.16 -1.15
C THR A 5 -18.12 -11.40 -2.52
N GLU A 6 -18.89 -10.43 -3.02
CA GLU A 6 -19.56 -10.54 -4.31
C GLU A 6 -18.60 -10.22 -5.46
N ARG A 7 -18.57 -11.11 -6.46
CA ARG A 7 -17.64 -11.00 -7.61
C ARG A 7 -17.79 -9.69 -8.38
N GLU A 8 -19.01 -9.20 -8.52
CA GLU A 8 -19.31 -7.95 -9.22
C GLU A 8 -18.74 -6.74 -8.47
N GLN A 9 -18.86 -6.72 -7.14
CA GLN A 9 -18.29 -5.68 -6.30
C GLN A 9 -16.76 -5.71 -6.35
N ILE A 10 -16.16 -6.90 -6.27
CA ILE A 10 -14.70 -7.07 -6.41
C ILE A 10 -14.22 -6.57 -7.77
N ALA A 11 -14.87 -6.97 -8.86
CA ALA A 11 -14.51 -6.55 -10.21
C ALA A 11 -14.64 -5.03 -10.40
N THR A 12 -15.70 -4.42 -9.86
CA THR A 12 -15.91 -2.97 -9.92
C THR A 12 -14.84 -2.21 -9.15
N ALA A 13 -14.52 -2.68 -7.95
CA ALA A 13 -13.54 -2.04 -7.09
C ALA A 13 -12.11 -2.16 -7.63
N MET A 14 -11.73 -3.33 -8.16
CA MET A 14 -10.36 -3.64 -8.60
C MET A 14 -10.15 -3.52 -10.10
N ASN A 15 -10.91 -4.24 -10.91
CA ASN A 15 -10.62 -4.42 -12.35
C ASN A 15 -11.03 -3.19 -13.17
N PHE A 16 -12.09 -2.48 -12.76
CA PHE A 16 -12.52 -1.25 -13.42
C PHE A 16 -11.82 0.00 -12.87
N GLY A 17 -10.84 -0.18 -11.98
CA GLY A 17 -9.96 0.89 -11.51
C GLY A 17 -10.65 1.95 -10.67
N LYS A 18 -11.78 1.63 -10.01
CA LYS A 18 -12.49 2.57 -9.14
C LYS A 18 -11.61 3.03 -7.96
N TYR A 19 -10.79 2.12 -7.44
CA TYR A 19 -9.90 2.38 -6.31
C TYR A 19 -8.48 1.88 -6.59
N PRO A 20 -7.44 2.50 -5.99
CA PRO A 20 -6.11 1.91 -5.94
C PRO A 20 -6.14 0.54 -5.26
N VAL A 21 -5.33 -0.39 -5.76
CA VAL A 21 -5.31 -1.78 -5.30
C VAL A 21 -3.96 -2.09 -4.69
N LEU A 22 -3.96 -2.37 -3.40
CA LEU A 22 -2.80 -2.81 -2.63
C LEU A 22 -2.86 -4.33 -2.47
N TYR A 23 -1.70 -4.95 -2.41
CA TYR A 23 -1.56 -6.40 -2.32
C TYR A 23 -0.52 -6.78 -1.27
N ILE A 24 -0.82 -7.81 -0.49
CA ILE A 24 0.11 -8.44 0.43
C ILE A 24 -0.14 -9.95 0.49
N ASP A 25 0.94 -10.73 0.48
CA ASP A 25 0.90 -12.16 0.78
C ASP A 25 1.21 -12.36 2.26
N LEU A 26 0.22 -12.81 3.04
CA LEU A 26 0.32 -13.02 4.47
C LEU A 26 1.09 -14.29 4.85
N ASP A 27 1.38 -15.14 3.86
CA ASP A 27 2.21 -16.33 4.03
C ASP A 27 3.71 -16.08 3.76
N ASP A 28 4.05 -14.96 3.12
CA ASP A 28 5.43 -14.49 2.85
C ASP A 28 6.01 -13.69 4.03
N ARG A 29 5.98 -14.31 5.20
CA ARG A 29 6.44 -13.71 6.45
C ARG A 29 7.97 -13.66 6.47
N HIS A 30 8.53 -12.52 6.88
CA HIS A 30 9.99 -12.40 7.02
C HIS A 30 10.52 -13.10 8.27
N TYR A 31 9.69 -13.26 9.30
CA TYR A 31 10.06 -13.95 10.54
C TYR A 31 8.98 -14.95 10.94
N GLU A 32 9.39 -16.17 11.32
CA GLU A 32 8.47 -17.28 11.64
C GLU A 32 7.52 -16.95 12.80
N ASP A 33 8.01 -16.24 13.82
CA ASP A 33 7.25 -15.90 15.04
C ASP A 33 6.55 -14.54 14.97
N SER A 34 6.48 -13.91 13.79
CA SER A 34 5.81 -12.62 13.61
C SER A 34 4.72 -12.70 12.54
N ASP A 35 3.80 -11.75 12.56
CA ASP A 35 2.90 -11.51 11.43
C ASP A 35 3.52 -10.61 10.36
N TYR A 36 4.79 -10.20 10.51
CA TYR A 36 5.42 -9.26 9.61
C TYR A 36 5.58 -9.83 8.20
N ALA A 37 4.84 -9.23 7.27
CA ALA A 37 4.90 -9.49 5.84
C ALA A 37 4.97 -8.17 5.08
N LYS A 38 5.59 -8.20 3.91
CA LYS A 38 5.69 -7.07 3.00
C LYS A 38 4.85 -7.34 1.75
N GLY A 39 4.15 -6.31 1.31
CA GLY A 39 3.33 -6.29 0.12
C GLY A 39 3.98 -5.52 -1.02
N PHE A 40 3.16 -5.10 -1.97
CA PHE A 40 3.65 -4.36 -3.14
C PHE A 40 4.12 -2.94 -2.79
N PRO A 41 5.04 -2.38 -3.60
CA PRO A 41 5.45 -1.00 -3.48
C PRO A 41 4.27 -0.05 -3.77
N VAL A 42 4.28 1.09 -3.09
CA VAL A 42 3.29 2.16 -3.24
C VAL A 42 3.94 3.53 -3.00
N LYS A 43 3.43 4.57 -3.65
CA LYS A 43 3.80 5.96 -3.36
C LYS A 43 2.69 6.63 -2.56
N VAL A 44 3.03 7.35 -1.50
CA VAL A 44 2.09 8.16 -0.74
C VAL A 44 2.32 9.62 -1.07
N ALA A 45 1.32 10.28 -1.65
CA ALA A 45 1.38 11.70 -1.99
C ALA A 45 1.30 12.57 -0.74
N TRP A 46 2.09 13.64 -0.74
CA TRP A 46 2.10 14.67 0.30
C TRP A 46 2.36 16.05 -0.28
N ASP A 47 1.91 16.26 -1.50
CA ASP A 47 2.04 17.52 -2.20
C ASP A 47 1.62 18.69 -1.30
N ARG A 48 2.50 19.69 -1.24
CA ARG A 48 2.26 20.96 -0.55
C ARG A 48 2.30 22.06 -1.60
N PRO A 49 1.68 23.22 -1.38
CA PRO A 49 1.76 24.34 -2.32
C PRO A 49 3.21 24.72 -2.69
N ALA A 50 4.16 24.60 -1.76
CA ALA A 50 5.57 24.85 -2.00
C ALA A 50 6.34 23.68 -2.65
N TYR A 51 5.76 22.47 -2.63
CA TYR A 51 6.37 21.24 -3.14
C TYR A 51 5.32 20.39 -3.89
N PRO A 52 4.92 20.81 -5.10
CA PRO A 52 3.91 20.11 -5.88
C PRO A 52 4.44 18.75 -6.36
N GLY A 53 3.59 17.73 -6.33
CA GLY A 53 3.91 16.39 -6.83
C GLY A 53 4.83 15.56 -5.93
N MET A 54 5.07 15.99 -4.69
CA MET A 54 5.89 15.23 -3.76
C MET A 54 5.19 13.94 -3.33
N THR A 55 5.97 12.87 -3.31
CA THR A 55 5.55 11.56 -2.83
C THR A 55 6.64 10.95 -1.96
N THR A 56 6.25 10.07 -1.05
CA THR A 56 7.16 9.16 -0.36
C THR A 56 7.00 7.76 -0.92
N ARG A 57 8.12 7.12 -1.26
CA ARG A 57 8.19 5.72 -1.70
C ARG A 57 8.07 4.83 -0.46
N GLY A 58 7.32 3.74 -0.56
CA GLY A 58 7.24 2.75 0.50
C GLY A 58 6.66 1.44 0.02
N GLU A 59 6.56 0.49 0.94
CA GLU A 59 5.93 -0.81 0.74
C GLU A 59 4.79 -0.95 1.74
N LEU A 60 3.70 -1.58 1.30
CA LEU A 60 2.70 -2.06 2.24
C LEU A 60 3.35 -3.08 3.16
N TYR A 61 3.04 -3.02 4.44
CA TYR A 61 3.40 -4.06 5.39
C TYR A 61 2.25 -4.28 6.36
N ILE A 62 2.26 -5.45 7.02
CA ILE A 62 1.45 -5.72 8.20
C ILE A 62 2.37 -6.00 9.37
N GLU A 63 2.05 -5.46 10.53
CA GLU A 63 2.74 -5.78 11.78
C GLU A 63 1.78 -5.56 12.95
N ASN A 64 1.73 -6.52 13.88
CA ASN A 64 0.83 -6.48 15.04
C ASN A 64 -0.65 -6.25 14.64
N GLY A 65 -1.09 -6.87 13.53
CA GLY A 65 -2.43 -6.76 12.98
C GLY A 65 -2.76 -5.41 12.35
N ARG A 66 -1.77 -4.53 12.12
CA ARG A 66 -1.97 -3.21 11.51
C ARG A 66 -1.27 -3.12 10.17
N TYR A 67 -2.00 -2.64 9.17
CA TYR A 67 -1.46 -2.36 7.86
C TYR A 67 -0.85 -0.96 7.82
N GLY A 68 0.41 -0.87 7.44
CA GLY A 68 1.15 0.38 7.30
C GLY A 68 1.81 0.50 5.93
N ILE A 69 2.14 1.72 5.55
CA ILE A 69 3.06 1.98 4.45
C ILE A 69 4.38 2.44 5.06
N GLY A 70 5.43 1.66 4.84
CA GLY A 70 6.76 1.91 5.40
C GLY A 70 7.77 2.22 4.31
N ASN A 71 8.69 3.15 4.55
CA ASN A 71 9.89 3.26 3.76
C ASN A 71 11.01 2.40 4.36
N ASP A 72 11.79 1.78 3.50
CA ASP A 72 13.10 1.31 3.90
C ASP A 72 14.07 2.50 3.92
N ALA A 73 15.19 2.36 4.64
CA ALA A 73 16.22 3.39 4.68
C ALA A 73 16.73 3.68 3.26
N ALA A 74 16.70 4.95 2.86
CA ALA A 74 17.27 5.38 1.59
C ALA A 74 18.80 5.38 1.66
N CYS A 75 19.44 4.52 0.89
CA CYS A 75 20.89 4.54 0.69
C CYS A 75 21.22 5.38 -0.54
N LEU A 76 21.93 6.51 -0.35
CA LEU A 76 22.44 7.29 -1.48
C LEU A 76 23.70 6.63 -2.03
N HIS A 77 23.64 6.19 -3.28
CA HIS A 77 24.82 5.75 -4.00
C HIS A 77 25.60 6.95 -4.56
N LYS A 78 26.94 6.83 -4.62
CA LYS A 78 27.83 7.91 -5.07
C LYS A 78 27.70 8.19 -6.58
N GLU A 79 27.29 7.20 -7.37
CA GLU A 79 27.23 7.26 -8.82
C GLU A 79 25.81 6.96 -9.29
N PHE A 80 25.29 7.78 -10.20
CA PHE A 80 24.02 7.53 -10.87
C PHE A 80 24.25 6.63 -12.08
N GLY A 81 23.68 5.43 -12.05
CA GLY A 81 23.91 4.40 -13.04
C GLY A 81 22.62 3.74 -13.55
N ARG A 82 22.81 2.62 -14.25
CA ARG A 82 21.70 1.85 -14.83
C ARG A 82 20.72 1.33 -13.77
N SER A 83 21.23 0.97 -12.59
CA SER A 83 20.41 0.52 -11.45
C SER A 83 19.41 1.58 -11.04
N ASP A 84 19.86 2.84 -10.92
CA ASP A 84 19.02 3.97 -10.52
C ASP A 84 17.91 4.23 -11.54
N ILE A 85 18.23 4.17 -12.83
CA ILE A 85 17.22 4.32 -13.91
C ILE A 85 16.14 3.23 -13.83
N ILE A 86 16.54 1.97 -13.61
CA ILE A 86 15.59 0.86 -13.52
C ILE A 86 14.72 1.02 -12.27
N GLU A 87 15.31 1.41 -11.15
CA GLU A 87 14.59 1.64 -9.91
C GLU A 87 13.60 2.81 -10.03
N ASP A 88 14.05 3.95 -10.54
CA ASP A 88 13.22 5.13 -10.76
C ASP A 88 12.09 4.84 -11.75
N ALA A 89 12.34 4.07 -12.81
CA ALA A 89 11.31 3.64 -13.73
C ALA A 89 10.25 2.76 -13.04
N ARG A 90 10.68 1.83 -12.17
CA ARG A 90 9.74 1.01 -11.36
C ARG A 90 8.88 1.91 -10.48
N TRP A 91 9.50 2.81 -9.71
CA TRP A 91 8.77 3.74 -8.85
C TRP A 91 7.87 4.71 -9.62
N ALA A 92 8.25 5.12 -10.82
CA ALA A 92 7.40 5.94 -11.68
C ALA A 92 6.10 5.22 -12.04
N MET A 93 6.16 3.91 -12.31
CA MET A 93 5.00 3.06 -12.63
C MET A 93 4.21 2.60 -11.42
N THR A 94 4.79 2.66 -10.22
CA THR A 94 4.10 2.34 -8.97
C THR A 94 2.88 3.26 -8.77
N GLN A 95 1.79 2.71 -8.25
CA GLN A 95 0.59 3.48 -7.96
C GLN A 95 0.85 4.55 -6.87
N THR A 96 0.11 5.66 -6.95
CA THR A 96 0.12 6.71 -5.95
C THR A 96 -1.20 6.72 -5.20
N ILE A 97 -1.14 6.83 -3.87
CA ILE A 97 -2.30 6.99 -2.98
C ILE A 97 -2.20 8.30 -2.19
N HIS A 98 -3.34 8.80 -1.74
CA HIS A 98 -3.48 10.04 -0.99
C HIS A 98 -4.05 9.77 0.41
N THR A 99 -3.72 10.63 1.38
CA THR A 99 -4.36 10.60 2.70
C THR A 99 -5.87 10.71 2.57
N GLY A 100 -6.61 9.92 3.34
CA GLY A 100 -8.06 9.90 3.30
C GLY A 100 -8.66 9.11 2.13
N GLN A 101 -7.85 8.67 1.16
CA GLN A 101 -8.33 7.93 0.01
C GLN A 101 -8.76 6.51 0.38
N VAL A 102 -9.86 6.04 -0.21
CA VAL A 102 -10.25 4.64 -0.11
C VAL A 102 -9.42 3.79 -1.07
N VAL A 103 -8.96 2.65 -0.57
CA VAL A 103 -8.14 1.67 -1.28
C VAL A 103 -8.73 0.27 -1.10
N ILE A 104 -8.40 -0.62 -2.04
CA ILE A 104 -8.68 -2.05 -1.93
C ILE A 104 -7.41 -2.75 -1.49
N LEU A 105 -7.48 -3.52 -0.41
CA LEU A 105 -6.41 -4.37 0.06
C LEU A 105 -6.74 -5.83 -0.29
N ILE A 106 -5.82 -6.47 -0.99
CA ILE A 106 -5.84 -7.91 -1.24
C ILE A 106 -4.97 -8.58 -0.18
N GLU A 107 -5.61 -9.38 0.67
CA GLU A 107 -4.97 -10.28 1.63
C GLU A 107 -4.88 -11.66 0.94
N ASP A 108 -3.71 -12.02 0.41
CA ASP A 108 -3.45 -13.35 -0.15
C ASP A 108 -2.85 -14.28 0.91
N HIS A 109 -3.30 -15.53 0.90
CA HIS A 109 -2.73 -16.64 1.67
C HIS A 109 -2.26 -17.70 0.68
N SER A 110 -1.07 -17.49 0.09
CA SER A 110 -0.59 -18.27 -1.04
C SER A 110 -0.44 -19.77 -0.73
N LYS A 111 -0.19 -20.16 0.54
CA LYS A 111 -0.05 -21.56 0.96
C LYS A 111 -1.40 -22.28 1.01
N THR A 112 -2.47 -21.59 1.44
CA THR A 112 -3.83 -22.17 1.51
C THR A 112 -4.66 -21.89 0.25
N ARG A 113 -4.17 -21.01 -0.64
CA ARG A 113 -4.85 -20.56 -1.86
C ARG A 113 -6.16 -19.84 -1.55
N GLU A 114 -6.19 -19.10 -0.44
CA GLU A 114 -7.30 -18.26 -0.03
C GLU A 114 -6.96 -16.79 -0.25
N CYS A 115 -7.93 -16.01 -0.71
CA CYS A 115 -7.74 -14.59 -0.94
C CYS A 115 -8.94 -13.82 -0.40
N LYS A 116 -8.69 -12.72 0.32
CA LYS A 116 -9.71 -11.82 0.83
C LYS A 116 -9.49 -10.43 0.28
N VAL A 117 -10.60 -9.79 -0.11
CA VAL A 117 -10.61 -8.44 -0.66
C VAL A 117 -11.24 -7.50 0.36
N ARG A 118 -10.44 -6.62 0.94
CA ARG A 118 -10.84 -5.70 1.99
C ARG A 118 -10.89 -4.27 1.48
N VAL A 119 -11.90 -3.52 1.90
CA VAL A 119 -11.95 -2.06 1.68
C VAL A 119 -11.33 -1.37 2.88
N MET A 120 -10.36 -0.49 2.63
CA MET A 120 -9.68 0.29 3.66
C MET A 120 -9.56 1.75 3.24
N LYS A 121 -9.21 2.61 4.18
CA LYS A 121 -8.94 4.03 3.97
C LYS A 121 -7.51 4.34 4.38
N VAL A 122 -6.78 5.11 3.58
CA VAL A 122 -5.49 5.67 4.00
C VAL A 122 -5.75 6.67 5.12
N ALA A 123 -5.02 6.55 6.23
CA ALA A 123 -5.20 7.44 7.37
C ALA A 123 -5.06 8.92 6.94
N ASP A 124 -5.83 9.80 7.60
CA ASP A 124 -5.77 11.24 7.32
C ASP A 124 -4.44 11.86 7.81
N LYS A 125 -3.70 11.14 8.67
CA LYS A 125 -2.36 11.52 9.14
C LYS A 125 -1.27 10.88 8.29
N LEU A 126 -0.25 11.68 8.00
CA LEU A 126 0.95 11.28 7.28
C LEU A 126 2.20 11.82 7.98
N ASP A 127 3.15 10.94 8.27
CA ASP A 127 4.43 11.24 8.89
C ASP A 127 5.57 10.96 7.90
N VAL A 128 5.84 11.91 6.98
CA VAL A 128 6.80 11.74 5.86
C VAL A 128 8.27 11.58 6.27
N HIS A 129 8.59 11.77 7.55
CA HIS A 129 9.94 11.67 8.11
C HIS A 129 10.15 10.42 8.98
N CYS A 130 9.14 9.57 9.08
CA CYS A 130 9.19 8.34 9.86
C CYS A 130 9.35 7.13 8.93
N SER A 131 9.85 6.02 9.49
CA SER A 131 9.91 4.74 8.76
C SER A 131 8.50 4.33 8.31
N THR A 132 7.53 4.36 9.22
CA THR A 132 6.12 4.26 8.87
C THR A 132 5.60 5.63 8.44
N CYS A 133 5.20 5.75 7.19
CA CYS A 133 4.67 6.98 6.63
C CYS A 133 3.20 7.18 7.02
N THR A 134 2.36 6.17 6.85
CA THR A 134 0.93 6.20 7.15
C THR A 134 0.40 4.80 7.44
N TYR A 135 -0.83 4.71 7.93
CA TYR A 135 -1.54 3.46 8.18
C TYR A 135 -2.77 3.34 7.29
N LEU A 136 -3.23 2.11 7.07
CA LEU A 136 -4.57 1.85 6.56
C LEU A 136 -5.52 1.64 7.74
N VAL A 137 -6.68 2.27 7.68
CA VAL A 137 -7.75 2.15 8.67
C VAL A 137 -8.98 1.55 8.04
N ASP A 138 -9.86 0.97 8.86
CA ASP A 138 -11.15 0.50 8.39
C ASP A 138 -12.00 1.66 7.86
N VAL A 139 -12.75 1.42 6.79
CA VAL A 139 -13.84 2.31 6.35
C VAL A 139 -15.04 2.15 7.29
N GLU A 140 -15.73 3.26 7.59
CA GLU A 140 -17.00 3.26 8.32
C GLU A 140 -18.14 2.71 7.42
N GLU A 141 -19.27 2.31 8.03
CA GLU A 141 -20.27 1.39 7.44
C GLU A 141 -20.95 1.88 6.15
N ASP A 142 -21.01 3.19 5.89
CA ASP A 142 -21.76 3.81 4.76
C ASP A 142 -20.98 3.90 3.43
N PHE A 143 -20.20 2.87 3.09
CA PHE A 143 -19.43 2.85 1.83
C PHE A 143 -20.19 2.16 0.68
N GLU A 144 -20.58 2.88 -0.37
CA GLU A 144 -21.17 2.29 -1.57
C GLU A 144 -20.11 1.93 -2.64
N VAL A 145 -20.09 0.66 -3.04
CA VAL A 145 -19.24 0.11 -4.11
C VAL A 145 -19.86 0.39 -5.47
#